data_AF-A0A248JY13-F1
#
_entry.id   AF-A0A248JY13-F1
#
_cell.length_a   1.000
_cell.length_b   1.000
_cell.length_c   1.000
_cell.angle_alpha   90.00
_cell.angle_beta   90.00
_cell.angle_gamma   90.00
#
_symmetry.space_group_name_H-M   'P 1'
#
loop_
_entity.id
_entity.type
_entity.pdbx_description
1 polymer ?
#
loop_
_entity_poly.entity_id
_entity_poly.type
_entity_poly.pdbx_seq_one_letter_code
_entity_poly.pdbx_strand_id
1 'polypeptide(L)'
;MFIFTGLFADPAEGLPEQFARLWPGLDIIRIDRPIVAIAARFDPHLDDEAMDRAVPLVEALSARHPAGRFLLLHTECFGGDCGYRGQILQDGRTVLEADGDGAALRRLIGYWGIDLGPQARFEPLRRDFPWRQETPPG
;
A
#
# COMPACT_ATOMS: atom_id res chain seq x y z
N MET A 1 -17.66 5.95 -7.51
CA MET A 1 -16.96 4.78 -6.94
C MET A 1 -15.47 5.02 -7.10
N PHE A 2 -14.71 4.89 -6.02
CA PHE A 2 -13.25 4.94 -6.03
C PHE A 2 -12.75 3.60 -5.50
N ILE A 3 -11.84 2.96 -6.23
CA ILE A 3 -11.20 1.71 -5.83
C ILE A 3 -9.69 1.95 -5.89
N PHE A 4 -8.99 1.52 -4.85
CA PHE A 4 -7.55 1.60 -4.76
C PHE A 4 -7.00 0.32 -4.16
N THR A 5 -6.00 -0.25 -4.82
CA THR A 5 -5.16 -1.31 -4.27
C THR A 5 -3.71 -0.86 -4.35
N GLY A 6 -2.97 -0.96 -3.25
CA GLY A 6 -1.59 -0.50 -3.17
C GLY A 6 -0.74 -1.37 -2.24
N LEU A 7 0.55 -1.43 -2.57
CA LEU A 7 1.58 -1.99 -1.71
C LEU A 7 2.47 -0.85 -1.22
N PHE A 8 2.71 -0.80 0.09
CA PHE A 8 3.62 0.16 0.72
C PHE A 8 4.67 -0.63 1.49
N ALA A 9 5.94 -0.27 1.38
CA ALA A 9 6.99 -0.96 2.11
C ALA A 9 8.01 0.02 2.67
N ASP A 10 8.60 -0.30 3.83
CA ASP A 10 9.76 0.44 4.31
C ASP A 10 10.86 0.44 3.24
N PRO A 11 11.54 1.57 2.99
CA PRO A 11 12.55 1.62 1.94
C PRO A 11 13.70 0.67 2.21
N ALA A 12 13.98 -0.19 1.24
CA ALA A 12 15.10 -1.10 1.24
C ALA A 12 15.83 -1.07 -0.11
N GLU A 13 17.12 -1.40 -0.11
CA GLU A 13 17.93 -1.44 -1.32
C GLU A 13 17.40 -2.48 -2.31
N GLY A 14 17.31 -2.10 -3.59
CA GLY A 14 16.83 -2.96 -4.65
C GLY A 14 15.32 -3.26 -4.60
N LEU A 15 14.57 -2.64 -3.69
CA LEU A 15 13.14 -2.92 -3.53
C LEU A 15 12.28 -2.41 -4.69
N PRO A 16 12.49 -1.17 -5.22
CA PRO A 16 11.77 -0.71 -6.41
C PRO A 16 11.96 -1.65 -7.61
N GLU A 17 13.17 -2.15 -7.84
CA GLU A 17 13.49 -3.07 -8.93
C GLU A 17 12.84 -4.44 -8.73
N GLN A 18 12.70 -4.89 -7.48
CA GLN A 18 11.96 -6.11 -7.14
C GLN A 18 10.47 -5.95 -7.38
N PHE A 19 9.87 -4.81 -7.00
CA PHE A 19 8.48 -4.48 -7.33
C PHE A 19 8.25 -4.49 -8.84
N ALA A 20 9.10 -3.80 -9.60
CA ALA A 20 8.99 -3.72 -11.06
C ALA A 20 9.11 -5.09 -11.75
N ARG A 21 9.88 -6.01 -11.16
CA ARG A 21 10.04 -7.38 -11.68
C ARG A 21 8.84 -8.27 -11.37
N LEU A 22 8.30 -8.18 -10.14
CA LEU A 22 7.16 -8.96 -9.69
C LEU A 22 5.86 -8.49 -10.36
N TRP A 23 5.74 -7.17 -10.54
CA TRP A 23 4.58 -6.54 -11.15
C TRP A 23 5.02 -5.54 -12.23
N PRO A 24 5.30 -6.03 -13.44
CA PRO A 24 5.67 -5.18 -14.56
C PRO A 24 4.56 -4.18 -14.88
N GLY A 25 4.94 -2.90 -15.04
CA GLY A 25 4.02 -1.83 -15.44
C GLY A 25 3.30 -1.14 -14.29
N LEU A 26 3.58 -1.47 -13.03
CA LEU A 26 3.05 -0.68 -11.90
C LEU A 26 3.75 0.67 -11.78
N ASP A 27 2.96 1.66 -11.39
CA ASP A 27 3.46 2.96 -10.94
C ASP A 27 4.13 2.75 -9.56
N ILE A 28 5.46 2.80 -9.53
CA ILE A 28 6.29 2.64 -8.34
C ILE A 28 6.93 3.99 -8.00
N ILE A 29 6.69 4.47 -6.78
CA ILE A 29 7.18 5.76 -6.31
C ILE A 29 7.75 5.66 -4.90
N ARG A 30 8.56 6.64 -4.54
CA ARG A 30 8.90 6.89 -3.15
C ARG A 30 7.92 7.92 -2.57
N ILE A 31 7.39 7.61 -1.40
CA ILE A 31 6.55 8.50 -0.59
C ILE A 31 7.38 8.89 0.63
N ASP A 32 7.49 10.19 0.91
CA ASP A 32 8.18 10.68 2.12
C ASP A 32 7.21 11.11 3.22
N ARG A 33 5.91 11.22 2.93
CA ARG A 33 4.82 11.55 3.87
C ARG A 33 3.49 10.91 3.45
N PRO A 34 2.60 10.51 4.39
CA PRO A 34 2.78 10.60 5.85
C PRO A 34 3.64 9.47 6.41
N ILE A 35 3.90 8.42 5.63
CA ILE A 35 4.91 7.40 5.90
C ILE A 35 6.06 7.55 4.91
N VAL A 36 7.27 7.17 5.33
CA VAL A 36 8.39 7.01 4.40
C VAL A 36 8.31 5.59 3.85
N ALA A 37 8.00 5.46 2.55
CA ALA A 37 7.77 4.16 1.93
C ALA A 37 8.15 4.12 0.45
N ILE A 38 8.48 2.94 -0.05
CA ILE A 38 8.34 2.61 -1.47
C ILE A 38 6.92 2.12 -1.67
N ALA A 39 6.19 2.73 -2.60
CA ALA A 39 4.80 2.41 -2.85
C ALA A 39 4.59 1.99 -4.30
N ALA A 40 3.78 0.97 -4.50
CA ALA A 40 3.28 0.55 -5.80
C ALA A 40 1.76 0.65 -5.81
N ARG A 41 1.21 1.22 -6.87
CA ARG A 41 -0.24 1.23 -7.10
C ARG A 41 -0.60 0.16 -8.13
N PHE A 42 -1.51 -0.71 -7.75
CA PHE A 42 -2.09 -1.71 -8.64
C PHE A 42 -3.17 -1.08 -9.54
N ASP A 43 -3.40 -1.69 -10.71
CA ASP A 43 -4.49 -1.28 -11.61
C ASP A 43 -5.84 -1.30 -10.87
N PRO A 44 -6.67 -0.24 -10.95
CA PRO A 44 -7.97 -0.18 -10.30
C PRO A 44 -8.98 -1.24 -10.78
N HIS A 45 -8.71 -1.97 -11.87
CA HIS A 45 -9.49 -3.12 -12.33
C HIS A 45 -9.13 -4.44 -11.63
N LEU A 46 -8.14 -4.42 -10.75
CA LEU A 46 -7.79 -5.59 -9.95
C LEU A 46 -8.82 -5.76 -8.84
N ASP A 47 -9.55 -6.87 -8.92
CA ASP A 47 -10.57 -7.32 -7.98
C ASP A 47 -9.96 -7.83 -6.66
N ASP A 48 -10.82 -8.21 -5.71
CA ASP A 48 -10.41 -8.82 -4.44
C ASP A 48 -9.45 -10.01 -4.64
N GLU A 49 -9.61 -10.78 -5.72
CA GLU A 49 -8.71 -11.90 -6.02
C GLU A 49 -7.27 -11.44 -6.27
N ALA A 50 -7.07 -10.22 -6.76
CA ALA A 50 -5.74 -9.68 -6.98
C ALA A 50 -4.98 -9.43 -5.68
N MET A 51 -5.67 -9.01 -4.61
CA MET A 51 -5.07 -8.94 -3.28
C MET A 51 -4.61 -10.32 -2.83
N ASP A 52 -5.50 -11.32 -2.91
CA ASP A 52 -5.20 -12.68 -2.48
C ASP A 52 -4.05 -13.30 -3.30
N ARG A 53 -3.94 -12.97 -4.60
CA ARG A 53 -2.79 -13.34 -5.45
C ARG A 53 -1.51 -12.59 -5.10
N ALA A 54 -1.59 -11.36 -4.59
CA ALA A 54 -0.44 -10.56 -4.22
C ALA A 54 0.16 -10.99 -2.86
N VAL A 55 -0.66 -11.44 -1.91
CA VAL A 55 -0.22 -11.88 -0.57
C VAL A 55 1.01 -12.82 -0.62
N PRO A 56 0.99 -13.98 -1.31
CA PRO A 56 2.14 -14.89 -1.31
C PRO A 56 3.40 -14.28 -1.94
N LEU A 57 3.26 -13.35 -2.89
CA LEU A 57 4.39 -12.63 -3.47
C LEU A 57 4.97 -11.62 -2.49
N VAL A 58 4.13 -10.92 -1.74
CA VAL A 58 4.54 -9.97 -0.70
C VAL A 58 5.14 -10.71 0.49
N GLU A 59 4.63 -11.88 0.88
CA GLU A 59 5.24 -12.76 1.89
C GLU A 59 6.66 -13.15 1.49
N ALA A 60 6.85 -13.68 0.28
CA ALA A 60 8.17 -14.06 -0.22
C ALA A 60 9.13 -12.87 -0.29
N LEU A 61 8.63 -11.69 -0.64
CA LEU A 61 9.41 -10.47 -0.67
C LEU A 61 9.77 -9.98 0.75
N SER A 62 8.82 -10.02 1.68
CA SER A 62 9.01 -9.67 3.08
C SER A 62 10.02 -10.58 3.77
N ALA A 63 10.03 -11.88 3.46
CA ALA A 63 11.02 -12.82 3.96
C ALA A 63 12.47 -12.47 3.52
N ARG A 64 12.61 -11.79 2.37
CA ARG A 64 13.92 -11.32 1.87
C ARG A 64 14.34 -9.97 2.49
N HIS A 65 13.39 -9.26 3.09
CA HIS A 65 13.59 -7.96 3.74
C HIS A 65 13.01 -8.01 5.17
N PRO A 66 13.57 -8.84 6.07
CA PRO A 66 12.93 -9.19 7.34
C PRO A 66 12.77 -8.02 8.32
N ALA A 67 13.60 -6.98 8.16
CA ALA A 67 13.50 -5.75 8.95
C ALA A 67 12.42 -4.78 8.43
N GLY A 68 11.95 -4.95 7.19
CA GLY A 68 10.99 -4.06 6.54
C GLY A 68 9.55 -4.53 6.74
N ARG A 69 8.66 -3.55 6.94
CA ARG A 69 7.21 -3.76 6.94
C ARG A 69 6.66 -3.58 5.54
N PHE A 70 5.66 -4.39 5.19
CA PHE A 70 4.97 -4.36 3.91
C PHE A 70 3.46 -4.28 4.17
N LEU A 71 2.79 -3.25 3.70
CA LEU A 71 1.35 -3.07 3.78
C LEU A 71 0.74 -3.31 2.42
N LEU A 72 -0.08 -4.34 2.31
CA LEU A 72 -1.02 -4.48 1.22
C LEU A 72 -2.36 -3.85 1.66
N LEU A 73 -2.84 -2.86 0.93
CA LEU A 73 -4.04 -2.09 1.26
C LEU A 73 -4.99 -2.07 0.07
N HIS A 74 -6.22 -2.46 0.31
CA HIS A 74 -7.37 -2.25 -0.57
C HIS A 74 -8.35 -1.26 0.06
N THR A 75 -8.94 -0.42 -0.78
CA THR A 75 -9.87 0.64 -0.38
C THR A 75 -10.95 0.78 -1.42
N GLU A 76 -12.21 0.76 -0.96
CA GLU A 76 -13.38 1.04 -1.79
C GLU A 76 -14.17 2.17 -1.17
N CYS A 77 -14.48 3.20 -1.96
CA CYS A 77 -15.33 4.31 -1.51
C CYS A 77 -16.55 4.47 -2.43
N PHE A 78 -17.74 4.45 -1.81
CA PHE A 78 -19.02 4.63 -2.47
C PHE A 78 -19.92 5.58 -1.67
N GLY A 79 -20.47 6.61 -2.31
CA GLY A 79 -21.42 7.52 -1.65
C GLY A 79 -20.84 8.40 -0.52
N GLY A 80 -19.52 8.39 -0.31
CA GLY A 80 -18.87 9.09 0.81
C GLY A 80 -18.43 8.16 1.94
N ASP A 81 -18.88 6.90 1.92
CA ASP A 81 -18.42 5.86 2.82
C ASP A 81 -17.26 5.10 2.19
N CYS A 82 -16.23 4.81 2.98
CA CYS A 82 -15.05 4.07 2.55
C CYS A 82 -14.84 2.82 3.42
N GLY A 83 -14.67 1.68 2.76
CA GLY A 83 -14.18 0.43 3.34
C GLY A 83 -12.68 0.26 3.07
N TYR A 84 -11.99 -0.32 4.04
CA TYR A 84 -10.55 -0.59 3.99
C TYR A 84 -10.29 -2.02 4.42
N ARG A 85 -9.56 -2.76 3.60
CA ARG A 85 -9.05 -4.10 3.92
C ARG A 85 -7.55 -4.11 3.70
N GLY A 86 -6.78 -4.62 4.64
CA GLY A 86 -5.33 -4.66 4.47
C GLY A 86 -4.61 -5.54 5.46
N GLN A 87 -3.38 -5.87 5.09
CA GLN A 87 -2.49 -6.74 5.86
C GLN A 87 -1.10 -6.12 5.92
N ILE A 88 -0.46 -6.25 7.07
CA ILE A 88 0.95 -5.94 7.25
C ILE A 88 1.73 -7.23 7.35
N LEU A 89 2.74 -7.34 6.51
CA LEU A 89 3.65 -8.46 6.43
C LEU A 89 5.04 -8.01 6.86
N GLN A 90 5.67 -8.83 7.70
CA GLN A 90 7.04 -8.63 8.15
C GLN A 90 7.70 -10.00 8.37
N ASP A 91 8.94 -10.15 7.91
CA ASP A 91 9.69 -11.41 7.98
C ASP A 91 8.90 -12.61 7.40
N GLY A 92 8.22 -12.36 6.27
CA GLY A 92 7.46 -13.38 5.55
C GLY A 92 6.19 -13.85 6.25
N ARG A 93 5.66 -13.08 7.21
CA ARG A 93 4.44 -13.42 7.95
C ARG A 93 3.52 -12.22 8.08
N THR A 94 2.22 -12.46 8.05
CA THR A 94 1.23 -11.45 8.43
C THR A 94 1.30 -11.18 9.94
N VAL A 95 1.62 -9.94 10.31
CA VAL A 95 1.73 -9.47 11.70
C VAL A 95 0.51 -8.64 12.12
N LEU A 96 -0.25 -8.12 11.16
CA LEU A 96 -1.49 -7.41 11.39
C LEU A 96 -2.43 -7.59 10.20
N GLU A 97 -3.71 -7.80 10.49
CA GLU A 97 -4.80 -7.73 9.51
C GLU A 97 -5.88 -6.79 10.05
N ALA A 98 -6.49 -6.01 9.16
CA ALA A 98 -7.63 -5.18 9.50
C ALA A 98 -8.59 -5.07 8.31
N ASP A 99 -9.87 -5.06 8.62
CA ASP A 99 -10.98 -4.88 7.68
C ASP A 99 -12.05 -4.00 8.37
N GLY A 100 -12.68 -3.10 7.63
CA GLY A 100 -13.77 -2.26 8.10
C GLY A 100 -13.69 -0.82 7.61
N ASP A 101 -14.10 0.12 8.47
CA ASP A 101 -14.15 1.55 8.17
C ASP A 101 -12.80 2.26 8.43
N GLY A 102 -12.81 3.58 8.61
CA GLY A 102 -11.61 4.36 8.92
C GLY A 102 -10.84 3.92 10.18
N ALA A 103 -11.44 3.13 11.08
CA ALA A 103 -10.71 2.49 12.18
C ALA A 103 -9.72 1.41 11.69
N ALA A 104 -10.06 0.66 10.64
CA ALA A 104 -9.17 -0.33 10.04
C ALA A 104 -7.94 0.36 9.43
N LEU A 105 -8.14 1.42 8.65
CA LEU A 105 -7.04 2.22 8.09
C LEU A 105 -6.14 2.81 9.19
N ARG A 106 -6.73 3.36 10.26
CA ARG A 106 -5.95 3.89 11.40
C ARG A 106 -5.12 2.81 12.07
N ARG A 107 -5.63 1.59 12.21
CA ARG A 107 -4.89 0.48 12.80
C ARG A 107 -3.70 0.07 11.93
N LEU A 108 -3.90 -0.02 10.61
CA LEU A 108 -2.85 -0.36 9.64
C LEU A 108 -1.75 0.71 9.61
N ILE A 109 -2.12 1.98 9.44
CA ILE A 109 -1.13 3.08 9.39
C ILE A 109 -0.51 3.34 10.78
N GLY A 110 -1.24 3.10 11.86
CA GLY A 110 -0.73 3.16 13.23
C GLY A 110 0.42 2.19 13.48
N TYR A 111 0.48 1.06 12.77
CA TYR A 111 1.62 0.15 12.82
C TYR A 111 2.91 0.75 12.25
N TRP A 112 2.79 1.79 11.39
CA TRP A 112 3.93 2.62 10.99
C TRP A 112 4.36 3.65 12.04
N GLY A 113 3.66 3.72 13.17
CA GLY A 113 3.87 4.75 14.20
C GLY A 113 3.23 6.09 13.86
N ILE A 114 2.33 6.13 12.87
CA ILE A 114 1.65 7.35 12.43
C ILE A 114 0.21 7.36 12.93
N ASP A 115 -0.17 8.43 13.61
CA ASP A 115 -1.58 8.72 13.93
C ASP A 115 -2.21 9.55 12.80
N LEU A 116 -3.18 8.98 12.10
CA LEU A 116 -3.95 9.68 11.06
C LEU A 116 -5.02 10.63 11.64
N GLY A 117 -5.21 10.63 12.96
CA GLY A 117 -6.26 11.35 13.63
C GLY A 117 -7.66 10.83 13.28
N PRO A 118 -8.72 11.50 13.76
CA PRO A 118 -10.10 11.01 13.64
C PRO A 118 -10.63 11.01 12.20
N GLN A 119 -10.01 11.77 11.29
CA GLN A 119 -10.42 11.84 9.89
C GLN A 119 -9.79 10.75 9.00
N ALA A 120 -8.88 9.94 9.54
CA ALA A 120 -8.22 8.83 8.84
C ALA A 120 -7.68 9.20 7.44
N ARG A 121 -7.13 10.41 7.29
CA ARG A 121 -6.67 10.91 5.98
C ARG A 121 -5.30 10.34 5.66
N PHE A 122 -5.24 9.42 4.70
CA PHE A 122 -4.00 8.91 4.16
C PHE A 122 -3.83 9.45 2.74
N GLU A 123 -2.92 10.43 2.57
CA GLU A 123 -2.69 11.15 1.29
C GLU A 123 -2.60 10.24 0.06
N PRO A 124 -1.95 9.05 0.11
CA PRO A 124 -1.86 8.16 -1.06
C PRO A 124 -3.22 7.67 -1.61
N LEU A 125 -4.29 7.75 -0.81
CA LEU A 125 -5.66 7.40 -1.23
C LEU A 125 -6.41 8.56 -1.87
N ARG A 126 -5.81 9.76 -1.94
CA ARG A 126 -6.44 10.88 -2.62
C ARG A 126 -6.42 10.67 -4.13
N ARG A 127 -7.50 11.08 -4.79
CA ARG A 127 -7.66 10.96 -6.24
C ARG A 127 -6.57 11.71 -7.02
N ASP A 128 -6.10 12.82 -6.48
CA ASP A 128 -5.08 13.70 -7.05
C ASP A 128 -3.65 13.38 -6.60
N PHE A 129 -3.44 12.27 -5.89
CA PHE A 129 -2.11 11.87 -5.46
C PHE A 129 -1.22 11.53 -6.68
N PRO A 130 0.01 12.08 -6.76
CA PRO A 130 0.88 11.96 -7.93
C PRO A 130 1.58 10.60 -7.98
N TRP A 131 0.81 9.55 -8.27
CA TRP A 131 1.31 8.18 -8.43
C TRP A 131 2.28 8.01 -9.60
N ARG A 132 2.26 8.95 -10.55
CA ARG A 132 3.23 9.00 -11.65
C ARG A 132 4.25 10.09 -11.33
N GLN A 133 5.54 9.76 -11.43
CA GLN A 133 6.55 10.79 -11.51
C GLN A 133 6.28 11.59 -12.78
N GLU A 134 5.93 12.87 -12.65
CA GLU A 134 5.92 13.78 -13.78
C GLU A 134 7.37 13.85 -14.29
N THR A 135 7.63 13.30 -15.47
CA THR A 135 8.88 13.56 -16.19
C THR A 135 8.95 15.08 -16.36
N PRO A 136 9.96 15.78 -15.83
CA PRO A 136 10.09 17.21 -16.11
C PRO A 136 10.19 17.39 -17.64
N PRO A 137 9.55 18.42 -18.22
CA PRO A 137 9.76 18.73 -19.63
C PRO A 137 11.26 19.00 -19.82
N GLY A 138 11.88 18.22 -20.70
CA GLY A 138 13.28 18.36 -21.08
C GLY A 138 13.58 19.64 -21.84
#